data_AF-A0A9W6M6U4-F1
#
_entry.id   AF-A0A9W6M6U4-F1
#
_cell.length_a   1.000
_cell.length_b   1.000
_cell.length_c   1.000
_cell.angle_alpha   90.00
_cell.angle_beta   90.00
_cell.angle_gamma   90.00
#
_symmetry.space_group_name_H-M   'P 1'
#
loop_
_entity.id
_entity.type
_entity.pdbx_description
1 polymer ?
#
loop_
_entity_poly.entity_id
_entity_poly.type
_entity_poly.pdbx_seq_one_letter_code
_entity_poly.pdbx_strand_id
1 'polypeptide(L)'
;MAIDSASLTLGEIATVEKLGGYSLASLDDSSAPKGNMLAALALVYRRRQGHPEFSWNEATALTITEAYEILGIKTTEASDAIATTEDKAPKASRSAKTSPATPTE
;
A
#
# COMPACT_ATOMS: atom_id res chain seq x y z
N MET A 1 9.65 0.45 -17.78
CA MET A 1 8.28 0.90 -18.12
C MET A 1 7.91 1.95 -17.07
N ALA A 2 7.69 3.19 -17.48
CA ALA A 2 7.50 4.34 -16.60
C ALA A 2 6.04 4.45 -16.15
N ILE A 3 5.81 4.88 -14.90
CA ILE A 3 4.48 5.23 -14.41
C ILE A 3 3.97 6.41 -15.26
N ASP A 4 2.86 6.21 -15.96
CA ASP A 4 2.24 7.28 -16.77
C ASP A 4 1.48 8.25 -15.86
N SER A 5 2.22 9.22 -15.32
CA SER A 5 1.68 10.28 -14.49
C SER A 5 0.75 11.23 -15.24
N ALA A 6 0.78 11.26 -16.57
CA ALA A 6 -0.14 12.06 -17.39
C ALA A 6 -1.55 11.42 -17.47
N SER A 7 -1.66 10.12 -17.20
CA SER A 7 -2.93 9.41 -17.11
C SER A 7 -3.64 9.55 -15.76
N LEU A 8 -2.99 10.17 -14.76
CA LEU A 8 -3.55 10.43 -13.44
C LEU A 8 -4.36 11.72 -13.46
N THR A 9 -5.52 11.70 -12.82
CA THR A 9 -6.29 12.92 -12.56
C THR A 9 -5.58 13.79 -11.52
N LEU A 10 -5.86 15.10 -11.53
CA LEU A 10 -5.28 16.03 -10.54
C LEU A 10 -5.58 15.63 -9.08
N GLY A 11 -6.75 15.04 -8.83
CA GLY A 11 -7.11 14.54 -7.50
C GLY A 11 -6.31 13.30 -7.09
N GLU A 12 -6.00 12.43 -8.05
CA GLU A 12 -5.14 11.27 -7.82
C GLU A 12 -3.69 11.69 -7.58
N ILE A 13 -3.18 12.64 -8.36
CA ILE A 13 -1.85 13.24 -8.14
C ILE A 13 -1.77 13.82 -6.72
N ALA A 14 -2.73 14.65 -6.34
CA ALA A 14 -2.78 15.23 -4.99
C ALA A 14 -2.87 14.15 -3.89
N THR A 15 -3.58 13.05 -4.15
CA THR A 15 -3.68 11.93 -3.21
C THR A 15 -2.34 11.20 -3.07
N VAL A 16 -1.65 10.95 -4.17
CA VAL A 16 -0.34 10.31 -4.20
C VAL A 16 0.70 11.16 -3.47
N GLU A 17 0.75 12.47 -3.73
CA GLU A 17 1.70 13.36 -3.07
C GLU A 17 1.40 13.51 -1.57
N LYS A 18 0.12 13.58 -1.21
CA LYS A 18 -0.32 13.69 0.19
C LYS A 18 0.03 12.44 1.02
N LEU A 19 -0.20 11.25 0.47
CA LEU A 19 0.06 9.99 1.17
C LEU A 19 1.52 9.53 1.04
N GLY A 20 2.13 9.79 -0.11
CA GLY A 20 3.54 9.51 -0.38
C GLY A 20 4.49 10.43 0.37
N GLY A 21 4.08 11.67 0.67
CA GLY A 21 4.86 12.65 1.41
C GLY A 21 5.93 13.37 0.58
N TYR A 22 6.02 13.07 -0.71
CA TYR A 22 6.95 13.69 -1.66
C TYR A 22 6.21 14.05 -2.95
N SER A 23 6.79 14.97 -3.72
CA SER A 23 6.24 15.27 -5.04
C SER A 23 6.43 14.10 -5.98
N LEU A 24 5.52 13.95 -6.93
CA LEU A 24 5.61 12.96 -8.01
C LEU A 24 6.91 13.10 -8.82
N ALA A 25 7.47 14.31 -8.89
CA ALA A 25 8.77 14.58 -9.50
C ALA A 25 9.94 13.87 -8.78
N SER A 26 9.80 13.56 -7.49
CA SER A 26 10.81 12.86 -6.70
C SER A 26 10.83 11.35 -6.95
N LEU A 27 9.95 10.81 -7.79
CA LEU A 27 9.91 9.37 -8.11
C LEU A 27 11.20 8.92 -8.84
N ASP A 28 11.79 9.80 -9.64
CA ASP A 28 13.05 9.59 -10.36
C ASP A 28 14.28 9.72 -9.44
N ASP A 29 14.12 10.28 -8.24
CA ASP A 29 15.19 10.39 -7.26
C ASP A 29 15.42 9.03 -6.58
N SER A 30 16.63 8.49 -6.68
CA SER A 30 17.03 7.24 -6.03
C SER A 30 17.24 7.38 -4.52
N SER A 31 17.43 8.61 -4.03
CA SER A 31 17.62 8.91 -2.61
C SER A 31 16.31 9.14 -1.85
N ALA A 32 15.20 9.36 -2.56
CA ALA A 32 13.88 9.52 -1.97
C ALA A 32 13.31 8.17 -1.49
N PRO A 33 12.67 8.10 -0.31
CA PRO A 33 12.09 6.86 0.20
C PRO A 33 10.85 6.49 -0.62
N LYS A 34 10.99 5.42 -1.42
CA LYS A 34 9.97 5.02 -2.42
C LYS A 34 8.80 4.23 -1.85
N GLY A 35 8.90 3.71 -0.62
CA GLY A 35 7.88 2.83 -0.03
C GLY A 35 6.49 3.46 0.04
N ASN A 36 6.38 4.65 0.66
CA ASN A 36 5.09 5.35 0.78
C ASN A 36 4.56 5.81 -0.58
N MET A 37 5.46 6.24 -1.47
CA MET A 37 5.08 6.64 -2.82
C MET A 37 4.50 5.46 -3.62
N LEU A 38 5.16 4.30 -3.55
CA LEU A 38 4.69 3.07 -4.21
C LEU A 38 3.36 2.58 -3.64
N ALA A 39 3.19 2.63 -2.32
CA ALA A 39 1.91 2.32 -1.69
C ALA A 39 0.80 3.27 -2.18
N ALA A 40 1.09 4.58 -2.32
CA ALA A 40 0.10 5.56 -2.75
C ALA A 40 -0.30 5.38 -4.21
N LEU A 41 0.67 5.04 -5.06
CA LEU A 41 0.42 4.71 -6.44
C LEU A 41 -0.37 3.41 -6.57
N ALA A 42 -0.01 2.36 -5.82
CA ALA A 42 -0.73 1.09 -5.80
C ALA A 42 -2.18 1.27 -5.33
N LEU A 43 -2.42 2.13 -4.34
CA LEU A 43 -3.75 2.48 -3.85
C LEU A 43 -4.62 3.06 -4.97
N VAL A 44 -4.15 4.10 -5.63
CA VAL A 44 -4.87 4.77 -6.72
C VAL A 44 -5.11 3.80 -7.87
N TYR A 45 -4.10 3.02 -8.25
CA TYR A 45 -4.20 2.10 -9.36
C TYR A 45 -5.21 0.97 -9.08
N ARG A 46 -5.21 0.39 -7.87
CA ARG A 46 -6.22 -0.61 -7.46
C ARG A 46 -7.63 -0.04 -7.47
N ARG A 47 -7.81 1.21 -7.02
CA ARG A 47 -9.11 1.89 -7.07
C ARG A 47 -9.61 2.08 -8.50
N ARG A 48 -8.72 2.44 -9.43
CA ARG A 48 -9.04 2.54 -10.87
C ARG A 48 -9.43 1.20 -11.49
N GLN A 49 -8.88 0.09 -11.00
CA GLN A 49 -9.23 -1.25 -11.46
C GLN A 49 -10.57 -1.79 -10.88
N GLY A 50 -11.35 -0.96 -10.21
CA GLY A 50 -12.65 -1.35 -9.67
C GLY A 50 -12.63 -1.83 -8.21
N HIS A 51 -11.57 -1.52 -7.47
CA HIS A 51 -11.50 -1.74 -6.02
C HIS A 51 -11.52 -0.41 -5.23
N PRO A 52 -12.64 0.33 -5.23
CA PRO A 52 -12.72 1.65 -4.55
C PRO A 52 -12.52 1.56 -3.03
N GLU A 53 -12.88 0.43 -2.43
CA GLU A 53 -12.73 0.16 -1.00
C GLU A 53 -11.28 -0.12 -0.57
N PHE A 54 -10.36 -0.29 -1.54
CA PHE A 54 -8.96 -0.55 -1.24
C PHE A 54 -8.42 0.60 -0.36
N SER A 55 -7.86 0.23 0.78
CA SER A 55 -7.50 1.14 1.86
C SER A 55 -6.00 1.43 1.86
N TRP A 56 -5.63 2.55 2.48
CA TRP A 56 -4.22 2.90 2.65
C TRP A 56 -3.43 1.84 3.40
N ASN A 57 -4.01 1.26 4.45
CA ASN A 57 -3.36 0.22 5.24
C ASN A 57 -3.06 -1.03 4.41
N GLU A 58 -3.98 -1.43 3.54
CA GLU A 58 -3.75 -2.55 2.61
C GLU A 58 -2.65 -2.21 1.61
N ALA A 59 -2.61 -0.98 1.11
CA ALA A 59 -1.56 -0.54 0.19
C ALA A 59 -0.17 -0.52 0.83
N THR A 60 -0.05 -0.14 2.10
CA THR A 60 1.22 -0.18 2.86
C THR A 60 1.62 -1.58 3.31
N ALA A 61 0.68 -2.52 3.34
CA ALA A 61 0.95 -3.92 3.65
C ALA A 61 1.51 -4.69 2.43
N LEU A 62 1.42 -4.12 1.22
CA LEU A 62 1.99 -4.69 0.02
C LEU A 62 3.52 -4.73 0.11
N THR A 63 4.09 -5.84 -0.33
CA THR A 63 5.50 -5.90 -0.65
C THR A 63 5.82 -5.03 -1.87
N ILE A 64 7.08 -4.61 -1.99
CA ILE A 64 7.54 -3.84 -3.16
C ILE A 64 7.26 -4.60 -4.46
N THR A 65 7.43 -5.93 -4.45
CA THR A 65 7.16 -6.80 -5.60
C THR A 65 5.69 -6.77 -5.99
N GLU A 66 4.77 -6.91 -5.04
CA GLU A 66 3.33 -6.85 -5.31
C GLU A 66 2.91 -5.46 -5.78
N ALA A 67 3.48 -4.39 -5.20
CA ALA A 67 3.23 -3.03 -5.66
C ALA A 67 3.69 -2.85 -7.12
N TYR A 68 4.85 -3.39 -7.50
CA TYR A 68 5.31 -3.36 -8.89
C TYR A 68 4.44 -4.18 -9.83
N GLU A 69 3.95 -5.35 -9.40
CA GLU A 69 3.03 -6.16 -10.19
C GLU A 69 1.71 -5.42 -10.44
N ILE A 70 1.14 -4.81 -9.38
CA ILE A 70 -0.05 -3.97 -9.49
C ILE A 70 0.22 -2.82 -10.46
N LEU A 71 1.35 -2.12 -10.33
CA LEU A 71 1.70 -1.00 -11.20
C LEU A 71 2.13 -1.40 -12.62
N GLY A 72 2.22 -2.71 -12.92
CA GLY A 72 2.68 -3.22 -14.21
C GLY A 72 4.17 -2.95 -14.48
N ILE A 73 4.96 -2.66 -13.45
CA ILE A 73 6.40 -2.49 -13.53
C ILE A 73 7.03 -3.88 -13.52
N LYS A 74 7.23 -4.47 -14.70
CA LYS A 74 8.04 -5.69 -14.82
C LYS A 74 9.50 -5.35 -14.51
N THR A 75 9.95 -5.68 -13.31
CA THR A 75 11.38 -5.77 -12.98
C THR A 75 11.96 -6.93 -13.81
N THR A 76 12.70 -6.61 -14.87
CA THR A 76 13.49 -7.62 -15.57
C THR A 76 14.67 -7.98 -14.67
N GLU A 77 14.69 -9.24 -14.22
CA GLU A 77 15.71 -9.94 -13.40
C GLU A 77 15.83 -9.55 -11.91
N ALA A 78 15.15 -10.32 -11.05
CA ALA A 78 15.74 -11.02 -9.90
C ALA A 78 14.64 -11.77 -9.12
N SER A 79 14.35 -13.00 -9.57
CA SER A 79 13.77 -14.01 -8.69
C SER A 79 14.79 -14.34 -7.62
N ASP A 80 14.57 -13.93 -6.38
CA ASP A 80 15.09 -14.71 -5.26
C ASP A 80 14.21 -14.58 -4.02
N ALA A 81 14.10 -15.72 -3.34
CA ALA A 81 12.99 -16.11 -2.50
C ALA A 81 12.80 -15.21 -1.26
N ILE A 82 11.56 -14.76 -1.04
CA ILE A 82 11.05 -14.59 0.32
C ILE A 82 9.78 -15.41 0.47
N ALA A 83 9.84 -16.36 1.39
CA ALA A 83 8.83 -17.36 1.64
C ALA A 83 7.52 -16.70 2.09
N THR A 84 6.45 -17.01 1.37
CA THR A 84 5.07 -16.94 1.82
C THR A 84 4.94 -17.61 3.17
N THR A 85 4.57 -16.86 4.20
CA THR A 85 3.75 -17.41 5.28
C THR A 85 2.39 -16.74 5.19
N GLU A 86 1.46 -17.45 4.57
CA GLU A 86 0.02 -17.23 4.72
C GLU A 86 -0.29 -17.14 6.21
N ASP A 87 -0.64 -15.96 6.73
CA ASP A 87 -1.43 -15.88 7.96
C ASP A 87 -2.85 -15.47 7.61
N LYS A 88 -3.62 -16.54 7.46
CA LYS A 88 -5.06 -16.63 7.29
C LYS A 88 -5.76 -15.76 8.35
N ALA A 89 -6.40 -14.70 7.89
CA ALA A 89 -7.38 -13.95 8.67
C ALA A 89 -8.38 -14.90 9.39
N PRO A 90 -8.61 -14.76 10.70
CA PRO A 90 -9.81 -15.26 11.33
C PRO A 90 -10.87 -14.16 11.35
N LYS A 91 -11.98 -14.47 10.68
CA LYS A 91 -13.25 -13.76 10.75
C LYS A 91 -13.72 -13.65 12.21
N ALA A 92 -14.25 -12.48 12.54
CA ALA A 92 -15.34 -12.18 13.46
C ALA A 92 -15.62 -13.17 14.61
N SER A 93 -15.54 -12.68 15.86
CA SER A 93 -16.40 -13.16 16.95
C SER A 93 -16.68 -12.06 17.98
N ARG A 94 -17.97 -11.94 18.23
CA ARG A 94 -18.76 -11.10 19.14
C ARG A 94 -18.45 -11.42 20.63
N SER A 95 -18.84 -10.50 21.53
CA SER A 95 -18.93 -10.63 23.01
C SER A 95 -17.61 -10.46 23.79
N ALA A 96 -17.53 -9.89 24.99
CA ALA A 96 -18.49 -9.30 25.90
C ALA A 96 -17.75 -8.43 26.94
N LYS A 97 -18.47 -7.41 27.40
CA LYS A 97 -18.41 -6.72 28.70
C LYS A 97 -17.80 -7.53 29.86
N THR A 98 -16.72 -7.04 30.47
CA THR A 98 -16.49 -7.09 31.93
C THR A 98 -15.48 -6.01 32.34
N SER A 99 -15.90 -5.09 33.19
CA SER A 99 -15.05 -4.11 33.88
C SER A 99 -14.07 -4.81 34.83
N PRO A 100 -12.88 -4.24 35.10
CA PRO A 100 -11.88 -4.85 35.98
C PRO A 100 -12.23 -4.63 37.45
N ALA A 101 -12.15 -5.72 38.23
CA ALA A 101 -12.10 -5.66 39.69
C ALA A 101 -10.65 -5.38 40.13
N THR A 102 -10.46 -4.29 40.86
CA THR A 102 -9.20 -3.91 41.51
C THR A 102 -8.95 -4.83 42.72
N PRO A 103 -7.75 -5.42 42.89
CA PRO A 103 -7.35 -6.01 44.16
C PRO A 103 -6.74 -4.91 45.04
N THR A 104 -7.15 -4.82 46.30
CA THR A 104 -6.40 -4.07 47.32
C THR A 104 -6.26 -4.96 48.55
N GLU A 105 -5.01 -4.95 49.00
CA GLU A 105 -4.34 -5.61 50.13
C GLU A 105 -5.17 -5.86 51.39
#